data_AF-A0AAV6ZA73-F1
#
_entry.id   AF-A0AAV6ZA73-F1
#
_cell.length_a   1.000
_cell.length_b   1.000
_cell.length_c   1.000
_cell.angle_alpha   90.00
_cell.angle_beta   90.00
_cell.angle_gamma   90.00
#
_symmetry.space_group_name_H-M   'P 1'
#
loop_
_entity.id
_entity.type
_entity.pdbx_description
1 polymer ?
#
loop_
_entity_poly.entity_id
_entity_poly.type
_entity_poly.pdbx_seq_one_letter_code
_entity_poly.pdbx_strand_id
1 'polypeptide(L)'
;MFSVGYLIQCCLRIPSTFRQVFTKPSRLISLFYNKENFQLGAFLGSFVSIYKGTSCFLRWVRNLDDELHALIAGFLAGISMMFYKSTTISMYLASKLVETMYFKGIEAGRFPYFPHADSIIYAVSTAICFHAAVLEVQNLRPSYWKFLLRLTKGRFALMNRKALDAFGSEASKKFNNFIPKLDPRYTIVKPELPIQFS
;
A
#
# COMPACT_ATOMS: atom_id res chain seq x y z
N MET A 1 -7.97 24.73 5.74
CA MET A 1 -6.69 24.81 5.00
C MET A 1 -6.65 23.92 3.74
N PHE A 2 -7.21 22.70 3.74
CA PHE A 2 -7.30 21.84 2.55
C PHE A 2 -8.11 22.45 1.39
N SER A 3 -9.25 23.10 1.69
CA SER A 3 -10.11 23.71 0.67
C SER A 3 -9.44 24.86 -0.08
N VAL A 4 -8.57 25.63 0.59
CA VAL A 4 -7.84 26.76 -0.02
C VAL A 4 -6.72 26.26 -0.92
N GLY A 5 -5.97 25.24 -0.48
CA GLY A 5 -4.94 24.61 -1.31
C GLY A 5 -5.51 23.92 -2.57
N TYR A 6 -6.66 23.25 -2.42
CA TYR A 6 -7.37 22.64 -3.56
C TYR A 6 -7.90 23.69 -4.54
N LEU A 7 -8.47 24.79 -4.03
CA LEU A 7 -8.92 25.92 -4.86
C LEU A 7 -7.77 26.53 -5.67
N ILE A 8 -6.61 26.76 -5.05
CA ILE A 8 -5.43 27.32 -5.73
C ILE A 8 -4.91 26.35 -6.80
N GLN A 9 -4.82 25.04 -6.52
CA GLN A 9 -4.42 24.05 -7.51
C GLN A 9 -5.41 23.93 -8.68
N CYS A 10 -6.72 24.01 -8.39
CA CYS A 10 -7.76 24.06 -9.41
C CYS A 10 -7.62 25.33 -10.27
N CYS A 11 -7.54 26.51 -9.67
CA CYS A 11 -7.40 27.77 -10.40
C CYS A 11 -6.16 27.82 -11.29
N LEU A 12 -5.04 27.20 -10.88
CA LEU A 12 -3.82 27.16 -11.68
C LEU A 12 -3.87 26.14 -12.83
N ARG A 13 -4.58 25.01 -12.69
CA ARG A 13 -4.64 23.96 -13.73
C ARG A 13 -5.81 24.08 -14.70
N ILE A 14 -6.93 24.67 -14.26
CA ILE A 14 -8.13 24.84 -15.08
C ILE A 14 -7.81 25.57 -16.40
N PRO A 15 -7.09 26.71 -16.45
CA PRO A 15 -6.88 27.44 -17.70
C PRO A 15 -6.13 26.61 -18.77
N SER A 16 -5.11 25.85 -18.34
CA SER A 16 -4.31 25.01 -19.24
C SER A 16 -5.09 23.80 -19.77
N THR A 17 -5.90 23.17 -18.92
CA THR A 17 -6.69 21.99 -19.31
C THR A 17 -7.95 22.40 -20.09
N PHE A 18 -8.59 23.52 -19.74
CA PHE A 18 -9.81 24.02 -20.38
C PHE A 18 -9.58 24.37 -21.86
N ARG A 19 -8.44 24.98 -22.20
CA ARG A 19 -8.05 25.26 -23.59
C ARG A 19 -7.85 23.98 -24.40
N GLN A 20 -7.37 22.90 -23.77
CA GLN A 20 -7.17 21.59 -24.37
C GLN A 20 -8.48 20.80 -24.54
N VAL A 21 -9.43 20.99 -23.62
CA VAL A 21 -10.77 20.42 -23.66
C VAL A 21 -11.61 21.01 -24.78
N PHE A 22 -11.54 22.33 -24.99
CA PHE A 22 -12.27 23.00 -26.09
C PHE A 22 -11.70 22.70 -27.48
N THR A 23 -10.39 22.43 -27.60
CA THR A 23 -9.75 22.20 -28.91
C THR A 23 -9.83 20.75 -29.39
N LYS A 24 -10.03 19.76 -28.51
CA LYS A 24 -10.18 18.33 -28.86
C LYS A 24 -11.21 17.62 -27.96
N PRO A 25 -12.53 17.85 -28.15
CA PRO A 25 -13.58 17.26 -27.32
C PRO A 25 -13.63 15.72 -27.41
N SER A 26 -13.16 15.12 -28.50
CA SER A 26 -13.10 13.66 -28.67
C SER A 26 -12.19 12.96 -27.65
N ARG A 27 -11.13 13.63 -27.18
CA ARG A 27 -10.27 13.11 -26.11
C ARG A 27 -10.93 13.15 -24.74
N LEU A 28 -11.84 14.11 -24.50
CA LEU A 28 -12.62 14.16 -23.27
C LEU A 28 -13.57 12.96 -23.20
N ILE A 29 -14.27 12.68 -24.31
CA ILE A 29 -15.13 11.49 -24.44
C ILE A 29 -14.30 10.21 -24.25
N SER A 30 -13.10 10.12 -24.83
CA SER A 30 -12.22 8.95 -24.63
C SER A 30 -11.67 8.83 -23.20
N LEU A 31 -11.47 9.95 -22.49
CA LEU A 31 -11.05 10.00 -21.09
C LEU A 31 -12.16 9.57 -20.13
N PHE A 32 -13.41 9.96 -20.41
CA PHE A 32 -14.61 9.46 -19.72
C PHE A 32 -14.86 7.98 -20.04
N TYR A 33 -14.49 7.53 -21.25
CA TYR A 33 -14.60 6.13 -21.66
C TYR A 33 -13.49 5.23 -21.08
N ASN A 34 -12.51 5.79 -20.37
CA ASN A 34 -11.55 4.96 -19.65
C ASN A 34 -12.27 4.31 -18.45
N LYS A 35 -12.38 2.98 -18.51
CA LYS A 35 -13.08 2.15 -17.52
C LYS A 35 -12.64 2.43 -16.08
N GLU A 36 -11.35 2.71 -15.87
CA GLU A 36 -10.81 3.01 -14.52
C GLU A 36 -11.30 4.35 -13.98
N ASN A 37 -11.33 5.39 -14.82
CA ASN A 37 -11.81 6.72 -14.44
C ASN A 37 -13.31 6.69 -14.12
N PHE A 38 -14.08 5.95 -14.92
CA PHE A 38 -15.51 5.76 -14.67
C PHE A 38 -15.75 5.00 -13.36
N GLN A 39 -15.00 3.91 -13.11
CA GLN A 39 -15.10 3.14 -11.86
C GLN A 39 -14.74 3.98 -10.63
N LEU A 40 -13.70 4.83 -10.73
CA LEU A 40 -13.31 5.74 -9.65
C LEU A 40 -14.39 6.80 -9.40
N GLY A 41 -14.94 7.38 -10.47
CA GLY A 41 -16.05 8.34 -10.39
C GLY A 41 -17.30 7.72 -9.78
N ALA A 42 -17.66 6.49 -10.19
CA ALA A 42 -18.77 5.73 -9.64
C ALA A 42 -18.56 5.42 -8.15
N PHE A 43 -17.35 5.02 -7.75
CA PHE A 43 -16.98 4.82 -6.35
C PHE A 43 -17.18 6.09 -5.52
N LEU A 44 -16.56 7.21 -5.92
CA LEU A 44 -16.64 8.47 -5.17
C LEU A 44 -18.06 9.03 -5.11
N GLY A 45 -18.78 9.00 -6.24
CA GLY A 45 -20.15 9.48 -6.32
C GLY A 45 -21.10 8.65 -5.44
N SER A 46 -21.03 7.33 -5.54
CA SER A 46 -21.86 6.44 -4.73
C SER A 46 -21.50 6.50 -3.25
N PHE A 47 -20.22 6.60 -2.88
CA PHE A 47 -19.78 6.78 -1.50
C PHE A 47 -20.44 8.00 -0.85
N VAL A 48 -20.35 9.18 -1.49
CA VAL A 48 -20.91 10.43 -0.96
C VAL A 48 -22.44 10.36 -0.90
N SER A 49 -23.06 9.78 -1.93
CA SER A 49 -24.52 9.67 -2.03
C SER A 49 -25.09 8.77 -0.93
N ILE A 50 -24.49 7.59 -0.72
CA ILE A 50 -24.89 6.66 0.34
C ILE A 50 -24.64 7.30 1.71
N TYR A 51 -23.46 7.88 1.95
CA TYR A 51 -23.16 8.51 3.24
C TYR A 51 -24.16 9.59 3.62
N LYS A 52 -24.42 10.55 2.72
CA LYS A 52 -25.37 11.64 2.98
C LYS A 52 -26.81 11.13 3.04
N GLY A 53 -27.19 10.24 2.11
CA GLY A 53 -28.53 9.66 2.07
C GLY A 53 -28.87 8.93 3.37
N THR A 54 -27.98 8.05 3.83
CA THR A 54 -28.13 7.34 5.10
C THR A 54 -28.12 8.29 6.29
N SER A 55 -27.21 9.28 6.34
CA SER A 55 -27.14 10.23 7.46
C SER A 55 -28.44 11.05 7.58
N CYS A 56 -28.95 11.58 6.47
CA CYS A 56 -30.20 12.32 6.44
C CYS A 56 -31.40 11.43 6.80
N PHE A 57 -31.41 10.19 6.33
CA PHE A 57 -32.47 9.23 6.65
C PHE A 57 -32.49 8.89 8.15
N LEU A 58 -31.34 8.59 8.76
CA LEU A 58 -31.25 8.31 10.21
C LEU A 58 -31.65 9.53 11.05
N ARG A 59 -31.22 10.73 10.66
CA ARG A 59 -31.62 11.99 11.31
C ARG A 59 -33.13 12.20 11.22
N TRP A 60 -33.73 11.94 10.06
CA TRP A 60 -35.17 12.08 9.88
C TRP A 60 -35.97 11.10 10.75
N VAL A 61 -35.54 9.83 10.82
CA VAL A 61 -36.24 8.79 11.59
C VAL A 61 -36.09 8.99 13.10
N ARG A 62 -34.89 9.30 13.60
CA ARG A 62 -34.65 9.47 15.05
C ARG A 62 -34.88 10.89 15.55
N ASN A 63 -35.01 11.87 14.66
CA ASN A 63 -35.12 13.30 14.97
C ASN A 63 -34.02 13.81 15.92
N LEU A 64 -32.83 13.21 15.81
CA LEU A 64 -31.67 13.46 16.66
C LEU A 64 -30.40 13.47 15.80
N ASP A 65 -29.45 14.32 16.19
CA ASP A 65 -28.12 14.34 15.61
C ASP A 65 -27.13 13.65 16.55
N ASP A 66 -26.71 12.45 16.15
CA ASP A 66 -25.84 11.57 16.94
C ASP A 66 -24.65 11.10 16.09
N GLU A 67 -23.50 10.93 16.72
CA GLU A 67 -22.26 10.49 16.07
C GLU A 67 -22.37 9.05 15.55
N LEU A 68 -23.25 8.24 16.17
CA LEU A 68 -23.57 6.88 15.74
C LEU A 68 -24.18 6.84 14.33
N HIS A 69 -24.89 7.89 13.92
CA HIS A 69 -25.42 7.99 12.56
C HIS A 69 -24.31 8.10 11.51
N ALA A 70 -23.24 8.85 11.82
CA ALA A 70 -22.09 8.97 10.95
C ALA A 70 -21.33 7.65 10.83
N LEU A 71 -21.25 6.86 11.91
CA LEU A 71 -20.65 5.53 11.89
C LEU A 71 -21.40 4.57 10.96
N ILE A 72 -22.73 4.48 11.10
CA ILE A 72 -23.57 3.62 10.26
C ILE A 72 -23.53 4.06 8.79
N ALA A 73 -23.63 5.37 8.55
CA ALA A 73 -23.54 5.94 7.21
C ALA A 73 -22.18 5.67 6.56
N GLY A 74 -21.09 5.80 7.31
CA GLY A 74 -19.73 5.48 6.84
C GLY A 74 -19.58 4.01 6.48
N PHE A 75 -20.11 3.10 7.30
CA PHE A 75 -20.06 1.66 7.05
C PHE A 75 -20.82 1.29 5.77
N LEU A 76 -22.06 1.79 5.60
CA LEU A 76 -22.86 1.55 4.40
C LEU A 76 -22.22 2.20 3.16
N ALA A 77 -21.66 3.41 3.29
CA ALA A 77 -20.95 4.07 2.21
C ALA A 77 -19.71 3.27 1.76
N GLY A 78 -19.07 2.52 2.65
CA GLY A 78 -17.94 1.64 2.34
C GLY A 78 -18.26 0.56 1.30
N ILE A 79 -19.52 0.14 1.16
CA ILE A 79 -19.97 -0.82 0.13
C ILE A 79 -19.69 -0.30 -1.29
N SER A 80 -19.61 1.02 -1.46
CA SER A 80 -19.24 1.64 -2.75
C SER A 80 -17.87 1.18 -3.28
N MET A 81 -16.95 0.70 -2.42
CA MET A 81 -15.67 0.14 -2.88
C MET A 81 -15.83 -1.01 -3.89
N MET A 82 -16.99 -1.67 -3.94
CA MET A 82 -17.26 -2.69 -4.95
C MET A 82 -17.17 -2.15 -6.38
N PHE A 83 -17.40 -0.85 -6.59
CA PHE A 83 -17.25 -0.20 -7.91
C PHE A 83 -15.78 -0.01 -8.32
N TYR A 84 -14.86 0.16 -7.36
CA TYR A 84 -13.43 0.33 -7.61
C TYR A 84 -12.60 -0.67 -6.79
N LYS A 85 -12.40 -1.87 -7.36
CA LYS A 85 -11.69 -2.98 -6.71
C LYS A 85 -10.17 -2.83 -6.87
N SER A 86 -9.54 -2.09 -5.96
CA SER A 86 -8.08 -2.00 -5.87
C SER A 86 -7.61 -2.33 -4.46
N THR A 87 -6.95 -3.46 -4.30
CA THR A 87 -6.39 -3.92 -3.01
C THR A 87 -5.48 -2.86 -2.38
N THR A 88 -4.72 -2.13 -3.19
CA THR A 88 -3.84 -1.06 -2.72
C THR A 88 -4.62 0.07 -2.05
N ILE A 89 -5.72 0.53 -2.68
CA ILE A 89 -6.54 1.62 -2.14
C ILE A 89 -7.31 1.15 -0.91
N SER A 90 -7.89 -0.06 -0.96
CA SER A 90 -8.59 -0.64 0.19
C SER A 90 -7.67 -0.79 1.40
N MET A 91 -6.45 -1.31 1.20
CA MET A 91 -5.46 -1.46 2.28
C MET A 91 -5.00 -0.10 2.81
N TYR A 92 -4.83 0.90 1.93
CA TYR A 92 -4.48 2.26 2.35
C TYR A 92 -5.59 2.90 3.21
N LEU A 93 -6.85 2.81 2.77
CA LEU A 93 -7.98 3.34 3.52
C LEU A 93 -8.18 2.62 4.85
N ALA A 94 -8.00 1.29 4.89
CA ALA A 94 -8.03 0.53 6.14
C ALA A 94 -6.92 0.98 7.10
N SER A 95 -5.69 1.18 6.60
CA SER A 95 -4.58 1.69 7.41
C SER A 95 -4.88 3.09 7.98
N LYS A 96 -5.41 3.99 7.14
CA LYS A 96 -5.81 5.34 7.57
C LYS A 96 -6.97 5.33 8.58
N LEU A 97 -7.89 4.39 8.46
CA LEU A 97 -8.95 4.19 9.45
C LEU A 97 -8.36 3.79 10.80
N VAL A 98 -7.45 2.81 10.84
CA VAL A 98 -6.76 2.39 12.08
C VAL A 98 -6.00 3.55 12.70
N GLU A 99 -5.26 4.31 11.90
CA GLU A 99 -4.54 5.51 12.33
C GLU A 99 -5.47 6.55 12.96
N THR A 100 -6.60 6.84 12.29
CA THR A 100 -7.59 7.81 12.79
C THR A 100 -8.25 7.33 14.09
N MET A 101 -8.61 6.05 14.17
CA MET A 101 -9.18 5.47 15.39
C MET A 101 -8.20 5.50 16.56
N TYR A 102 -6.92 5.25 16.30
CA TYR A 102 -5.87 5.34 17.32
C TYR A 102 -5.74 6.76 17.87
N PHE A 103 -5.65 7.78 17.00
CA PHE A 103 -5.58 9.18 17.45
C PHE A 103 -6.84 9.62 18.20
N LYS A 104 -8.03 9.25 17.71
CA LYS A 104 -9.29 9.52 18.42
C LYS A 104 -9.34 8.84 19.79
N GLY A 105 -8.78 7.64 19.90
CA GLY A 105 -8.67 6.92 21.17
C GLY A 105 -7.66 7.56 22.15
N ILE A 106 -6.59 8.18 21.64
CA ILE A 106 -5.67 9.00 22.44
C ILE A 106 -6.38 10.25 22.95
N GLU A 107 -7.13 10.95 22.10
CA GLU A 107 -7.93 12.13 22.48
C GLU A 107 -8.97 11.80 23.56
N ALA A 108 -9.57 10.60 23.48
CA ALA A 108 -10.50 10.09 24.50
C ALA A 108 -9.81 9.60 25.79
N GLY A 109 -8.48 9.71 25.91
CA GLY A 109 -7.70 9.27 27.07
C GLY A 109 -7.63 7.76 27.27
N ARG A 110 -7.95 6.96 26.23
CA ARG A 110 -7.98 5.49 26.31
C ARG A 110 -6.65 4.82 25.94
N PHE A 111 -5.84 5.47 25.11
CA PHE A 111 -4.55 4.94 24.67
C PHE A 111 -3.41 5.92 24.94
N PRO A 112 -2.21 5.45 25.34
CA PRO A 112 -1.03 6.29 25.46
C PRO A 112 -0.47 6.65 24.07
N TYR A 113 0.13 7.84 23.95
CA TYR A 113 0.84 8.27 22.75
C TYR A 113 2.26 7.70 22.73
N PHE A 114 2.57 6.91 21.71
CA PHE A 114 3.91 6.38 21.47
C PHE A 114 4.68 7.27 20.47
N PRO A 115 5.76 7.96 20.89
CA PRO A 115 6.61 8.70 19.97
C PRO A 115 7.36 7.74 19.04
N HIS A 116 7.50 8.10 17.76
CA HIS A 116 8.19 7.31 16.72
C HIS A 116 7.60 5.91 16.46
N ALA A 117 6.31 5.71 16.74
CA ALA A 117 5.63 4.44 16.49
C ALA A 117 5.69 4.01 15.02
N ASP A 118 5.68 4.97 14.10
CA ASP A 118 5.86 4.78 12.65
C ASP A 118 7.19 4.08 12.33
N SER A 119 8.27 4.48 13.00
CA SER A 119 9.60 3.88 12.84
C SER A 119 9.65 2.46 13.37
N ILE A 120 8.99 2.19 14.50
CA ILE A 120 8.90 0.83 15.08
C ILE A 120 8.10 -0.08 14.15
N ILE A 121 6.94 0.36 13.69
CA ILE A 121 6.09 -0.39 12.76
C ILE A 121 6.86 -0.67 11.47
N TYR A 122 7.57 0.32 10.95
CA TYR A 122 8.42 0.17 9.78
C TYR A 122 9.54 -0.86 10.01
N ALA A 123 10.25 -0.77 11.14
CA ALA A 123 11.35 -1.67 11.47
C ALA A 123 10.87 -3.12 11.60
N VAL A 124 9.78 -3.36 12.35
CA VAL A 124 9.20 -4.70 12.54
C VAL A 124 8.67 -5.26 11.21
N SER A 125 7.92 -4.48 10.45
CA SER A 125 7.39 -4.90 9.15
C SER A 125 8.53 -5.24 8.17
N THR A 126 9.59 -4.43 8.17
CA THR A 126 10.75 -4.64 7.31
C THR A 126 11.55 -5.86 7.76
N ALA A 127 11.69 -6.10 9.07
CA ALA A 127 12.33 -7.30 9.61
C ALA A 127 11.59 -8.58 9.19
N ILE A 128 10.26 -8.59 9.25
CA ILE A 128 9.43 -9.71 8.77
C ILE A 128 9.63 -9.92 7.25
N CYS A 129 9.62 -8.83 6.47
CA CYS A 129 9.88 -8.92 5.02
C CYS A 129 11.27 -9.50 4.73
N PHE A 130 12.30 -9.08 5.48
CA PHE A 130 13.64 -9.62 5.35
C PHE A 130 13.68 -11.10 5.71
N HIS A 131 13.08 -11.50 6.83
CA HIS A 131 13.03 -12.90 7.26
C HIS A 131 12.39 -13.80 6.19
N ALA A 132 11.21 -13.41 5.69
CA ALA A 132 10.54 -14.12 4.60
C ALA A 132 11.39 -14.14 3.32
N ALA A 133 12.11 -13.06 3.03
CA ALA A 133 13.00 -12.99 1.87
C ALA A 133 14.35 -13.72 2.07
N VAL A 134 14.71 -14.14 3.28
CA VAL A 134 15.87 -15.00 3.52
C VAL A 134 15.47 -16.45 3.32
N LEU A 135 14.38 -16.89 3.95
CA LEU A 135 13.99 -18.29 4.03
C LEU A 135 13.08 -18.74 2.87
N GLU A 136 12.11 -17.91 2.47
CA GLU A 136 11.02 -18.30 1.55
C GLU A 136 10.78 -17.23 0.46
N VAL A 137 11.81 -16.89 -0.32
CA VAL A 137 11.67 -15.89 -1.41
C VAL A 137 10.58 -16.27 -2.42
N GLN A 138 10.28 -17.56 -2.54
CA GLN A 138 9.24 -18.08 -3.41
C GLN A 138 7.86 -17.48 -3.14
N ASN A 139 7.52 -17.26 -1.87
CA ASN A 139 6.22 -16.75 -1.43
C ASN A 139 6.15 -15.21 -1.41
N LEU A 140 7.30 -14.54 -1.58
CA LEU A 140 7.38 -13.09 -1.52
C LEU A 140 6.86 -12.43 -2.81
N ARG A 141 5.98 -11.45 -2.67
CA ARG A 141 5.49 -10.64 -3.80
C ARG A 141 6.66 -9.91 -4.50
N PRO A 142 6.73 -9.86 -5.84
CA PRO A 142 7.84 -9.22 -6.56
C PRO A 142 8.08 -7.74 -6.22
N SER A 143 7.05 -7.01 -5.81
CA SER A 143 7.17 -5.62 -5.34
C SER A 143 7.99 -5.50 -4.06
N TYR A 144 7.79 -6.41 -3.10
CA TYR A 144 8.57 -6.44 -1.85
C TYR A 144 10.01 -6.83 -2.12
N TRP A 145 10.26 -7.78 -3.03
CA TRP A 145 11.61 -8.11 -3.46
C TRP A 145 12.37 -6.89 -4.02
N LYS A 146 11.74 -6.12 -4.93
CA LYS A 146 12.33 -4.89 -5.47
C LYS A 146 12.60 -3.84 -4.38
N PHE A 147 11.72 -3.72 -3.41
CA PHE A 147 11.90 -2.84 -2.26
C PHE A 147 13.13 -3.24 -1.42
N LEU A 148 13.25 -4.53 -1.06
CA LEU A 148 14.40 -5.04 -0.29
C LEU A 148 15.72 -4.89 -1.05
N LEU A 149 15.73 -5.14 -2.36
CA LEU A 149 16.92 -4.90 -3.19
C LEU A 149 17.31 -3.42 -3.22
N ARG A 150 16.35 -2.51 -3.28
CA ARG A 150 16.62 -1.07 -3.24
C ARG A 150 17.20 -0.65 -1.90
N LEU A 151 16.61 -1.12 -0.79
CA LEU A 151 17.11 -0.84 0.56
C LEU A 151 18.55 -1.33 0.77
N THR A 152 18.87 -2.50 0.23
CA THR A 152 20.18 -3.15 0.43
C THR A 152 21.20 -2.82 -0.67
N LYS A 153 20.86 -1.94 -1.61
CA LYS A 153 21.69 -1.62 -2.79
C LYS A 153 22.10 -2.87 -3.57
N GLY A 154 21.17 -3.81 -3.74
CA GLY A 154 21.37 -5.06 -4.49
C GLY A 154 22.14 -6.16 -3.74
N ARG A 155 22.72 -5.87 -2.56
CA ARG A 155 23.51 -6.85 -1.79
C ARG A 155 22.72 -8.08 -1.36
N PHE A 156 21.42 -7.91 -1.14
CA PHE A 156 20.53 -9.00 -0.72
C PHE A 156 20.39 -10.10 -1.78
N ALA A 157 20.68 -9.82 -3.06
CA ALA A 157 20.73 -10.84 -4.10
C ALA A 157 21.94 -11.78 -3.95
N LEU A 158 23.04 -11.30 -3.37
CA LEU A 158 24.35 -11.97 -3.33
C LEU A 158 24.52 -12.95 -2.16
N MET A 159 23.45 -13.26 -1.44
CA MET A 159 23.49 -14.15 -0.28
C MET A 159 23.62 -15.62 -0.71
N ASN A 160 24.42 -16.40 0.03
CA ASN A 160 24.54 -17.84 -0.19
C ASN A 160 23.26 -18.58 0.25
N ARG A 161 22.27 -18.67 -0.61
CA ARG A 161 20.99 -19.33 -0.29
C ARG A 161 21.08 -20.85 -0.24
N LYS A 162 22.03 -21.46 -0.95
CA LYS A 162 22.27 -22.92 -0.88
C LYS A 162 22.60 -23.38 0.55
N ALA A 163 23.34 -22.57 1.31
CA ALA A 163 23.63 -22.86 2.71
C ALA A 163 22.38 -22.83 3.61
N LEU A 164 21.34 -22.10 3.21
CA LEU A 164 20.09 -21.98 3.96
C LEU A 164 19.13 -23.14 3.68
N ASP A 165 19.32 -23.88 2.58
CA ASP A 165 18.52 -25.08 2.28
C ASP A 165 18.74 -26.19 3.31
N ALA A 166 19.82 -26.14 4.09
CA ALA A 166 20.03 -27.03 5.24
C ALA A 166 18.89 -26.95 6.27
N PHE A 167 18.15 -25.84 6.30
CA PHE A 167 16.96 -25.67 7.16
C PHE A 167 15.66 -26.16 6.51
N GLY A 168 15.70 -26.73 5.30
CA GLY A 168 14.53 -27.25 4.59
C GLY A 168 13.64 -26.18 3.95
N SER A 169 14.06 -24.91 3.89
CA SER A 169 13.23 -23.79 3.42
C SER A 169 13.21 -23.59 1.89
N GLU A 170 13.90 -24.43 1.12
CA GLU A 170 14.08 -24.33 -0.34
C GLU A 170 14.47 -22.91 -0.82
N ALA A 171 15.25 -22.18 -0.02
CA ALA A 171 15.62 -20.79 -0.27
C ALA A 171 16.36 -20.60 -1.60
N SER A 172 17.13 -21.60 -2.06
CA SER A 172 17.89 -21.50 -3.32
C SER A 172 17.04 -21.67 -4.58
N LYS A 173 15.80 -22.15 -4.49
CA LYS A 173 14.98 -22.60 -5.64
C LYS A 173 14.86 -21.60 -6.80
N LYS A 174 14.76 -20.29 -6.49
CA LYS A 174 14.69 -19.20 -7.49
C LYS A 174 16.06 -18.60 -7.86
N PHE A 175 17.16 -19.05 -7.24
CA PHE A 175 18.50 -18.47 -7.30
C PHE A 175 19.62 -19.48 -7.65
N ASN A 176 19.27 -20.59 -8.33
CA ASN A 176 20.19 -21.70 -8.65
C ASN A 176 21.49 -21.30 -9.38
N ASN A 177 21.52 -20.13 -10.05
CA ASN A 177 22.64 -19.70 -10.89
C ASN A 177 23.69 -18.84 -10.16
N PHE A 178 23.47 -18.50 -8.89
CA PHE A 178 24.40 -17.66 -8.13
C PHE A 178 25.17 -18.49 -7.11
N ILE A 179 26.48 -18.64 -7.34
CA ILE A 179 27.42 -19.21 -6.38
C ILE A 179 28.38 -18.10 -5.97
N PRO A 180 28.39 -17.68 -4.69
CA PRO A 180 29.32 -16.66 -4.23
C PRO A 180 30.75 -17.19 -4.28
N LYS A 181 31.69 -16.36 -4.74
CA LYS A 181 33.12 -16.65 -4.67
C LYS A 181 33.58 -16.50 -3.22
N LEU A 182 33.65 -17.62 -2.51
CA LEU A 182 34.10 -17.69 -1.12
C LEU A 182 35.47 -18.41 -1.09
N ASP A 183 36.39 -17.95 -0.24
CA ASP A 183 37.65 -18.67 -0.01
C ASP A 183 37.32 -20.00 0.72
N PRO A 184 37.64 -21.17 0.11
CA PRO A 184 37.33 -22.48 0.68
C PRO A 184 37.90 -22.70 2.08
N ARG A 185 38.96 -21.97 2.47
CA ARG A 185 39.60 -22.07 3.80
C ARG A 185 38.69 -21.62 4.94
N TYR A 186 37.71 -20.77 4.65
CA TYR A 186 36.81 -20.20 5.65
C TYR A 186 35.35 -20.66 5.48
N THR A 187 35.09 -21.70 4.68
CA THR A 187 33.74 -22.23 4.44
C THR A 187 33.54 -23.62 5.00
N ILE A 188 32.45 -23.81 5.76
CA ILE A 188 32.03 -25.14 6.28
C ILE A 188 31.60 -26.05 5.12
N VAL A 189 30.94 -25.49 4.11
CA VAL A 189 30.53 -26.18 2.88
C VAL A 189 31.36 -25.65 1.73
N LYS A 190 32.12 -26.53 1.06
CA LYS A 190 32.94 -26.15 -0.09
C LYS A 190 32.04 -25.66 -1.23
N PRO A 191 32.28 -24.46 -1.79
CA PRO A 191 31.54 -24.00 -2.95
C PRO A 191 31.82 -24.91 -4.15
N GLU A 192 30.80 -25.18 -4.98
CA GLU A 192 30.89 -26.04 -6.18
C GLU A 192 31.77 -25.46 -7.31
N LEU A 193 32.39 -24.29 -7.11
CA LEU A 193 33.24 -23.65 -8.11
C LEU A 193 34.60 -24.36 -8.22
N PRO A 194 35.13 -24.60 -9.44
CA PRO A 194 36.49 -25.09 -9.63
C PRO A 194 37.48 -24.06 -9.07
N ILE A 195 38.32 -24.52 -8.14
CA ILE A 195 39.24 -23.67 -7.40
C ILE A 195 40.48 -23.44 -8.28
N GLN A 196 40.61 -22.27 -8.92
CA GLN A 196 41.90 -21.83 -9.45
C GLN A 196 42.66 -21.14 -8.32
N PHE A 197 43.58 -21.87 -7.69
CA PHE A 197 44.62 -21.27 -6.86
C PHE A 197 45.64 -20.64 -7.81
N SER A 198 45.80 -19.32 -7.72
CA SER A 198 46.90 -18.60 -8.36
C SER A 198 47.98 -18.29 -7.34
#